data_AF-A0A7C3IH96-F1
#
_entry.id   AF-A0A7C3IH96-F1
#
_cell.length_a   1.000
_cell.length_b   1.000
_cell.length_c   1.000
_cell.angle_alpha   90.00
_cell.angle_beta   90.00
_cell.angle_gamma   90.00
#
_symmetry.space_group_name_H-M   'P 1'
#
loop_
_entity.id
_entity.type
_entity.pdbx_description
1 polymer ?
#
loop_
_entity_poly.entity_id
_entity_poly.type
_entity_poly.pdbx_seq_one_letter_code
_entity_poly.pdbx_strand_id
1 'polypeptide(L)' 'MDDMLQTKEVDTVKNLAKVIAEHKGQHVVVLDLRALNSWTDFFIISTVTSSTHQQGLQRHIKEFAQESHIDILRRQRKAP' A
#
# COMPACT_ATOMS: atom_id res chain seq x y z
N MET A 1 -9.93 -24.15 -2.20
CA MET A 1 -8.57 -23.61 -2.43
C MET A 1 -8.59 -22.10 -2.66
N ASP A 2 -9.69 -21.52 -3.18
CA ASP A 2 -9.83 -20.05 -3.36
C ASP A 2 -9.85 -19.23 -2.06
N ASP A 3 -10.35 -19.78 -0.96
CA ASP A 3 -10.52 -19.06 0.32
C ASP A 3 -9.16 -18.67 0.98
N MET A 4 -8.09 -19.43 0.71
CA MET A 4 -6.76 -19.14 1.25
C MET A 4 -6.02 -18.03 0.51
N LEU A 5 -6.34 -17.80 -0.78
CA LEU A 5 -5.72 -16.70 -1.55
C LEU A 5 -6.28 -15.35 -1.11
N GLN A 6 -7.59 -15.24 -0.87
CA GLN A 6 -8.22 -14.00 -0.39
C GLN A 6 -7.68 -13.55 0.97
N THR A 7 -7.38 -14.50 1.86
CA THR A 7 -6.84 -14.19 3.19
C THR A 7 -5.46 -13.51 3.09
N LYS A 8 -4.61 -13.97 2.15
CA LYS A 8 -3.24 -13.45 1.99
C LYS A 8 -3.20 -11.99 1.52
N GLU A 9 -4.08 -11.60 0.59
CA GLU A 9 -4.16 -10.22 0.10
C GLU A 9 -4.61 -9.26 1.19
N VAL A 10 -5.64 -9.64 1.94
CA VAL A 10 -6.14 -8.86 3.09
C VAL A 10 -5.07 -8.70 4.15
N ASP A 11 -4.32 -9.76 4.46
CA ASP A 11 -3.23 -9.70 5.42
C ASP A 11 -2.08 -8.81 4.94
N THR A 12 -1.75 -8.87 3.65
CA THR A 12 -0.74 -8.00 3.03
C THR A 12 -1.10 -6.53 3.18
N VAL A 13 -2.37 -6.18 2.91
CA VAL A 13 -2.89 -4.82 3.03
C VAL A 13 -2.88 -4.35 4.48
N LYS A 14 -3.30 -5.20 5.43
CA LYS A 14 -3.25 -4.89 6.87
C LYS A 14 -1.82 -4.67 7.35
N ASN A 15 -0.89 -5.51 6.92
CA ASN A 15 0.52 -5.41 7.29
C ASN A 15 1.13 -4.13 6.73
N LEU A 16 0.86 -3.78 5.47
CA LEU A 16 1.33 -2.51 4.90
C LEU A 16 0.71 -1.29 5.60
N ALA A 17 -0.58 -1.32 5.92
CA ALA A 17 -1.23 -0.26 6.68
C ALA A 17 -0.59 -0.08 8.07
N LYS A 18 -0.20 -1.20 8.71
CA LYS A 18 0.54 -1.19 9.97
C LYS A 18 1.93 -0.56 9.83
N VAL A 19 2.70 -0.93 8.80
CA VAL A 19 3.99 -0.27 8.49
C VAL A 19 3.78 1.24 8.34
N ILE A 20 2.74 1.65 7.61
CA ILE A 20 2.45 3.08 7.43
C ILE A 20 2.17 3.78 8.77
N ALA A 21 1.37 3.17 9.64
CA ALA A 21 1.05 3.72 10.96
C ALA A 21 2.28 3.76 11.89
N GLU A 22 3.10 2.71 11.92
CA GLU A 22 4.33 2.61 12.73
C GLU A 22 5.35 3.68 12.33
N HIS A 23 5.41 4.02 11.06
CA HIS A 23 6.24 5.09 10.51
C HIS A 23 5.54 6.46 10.47
N LYS A 24 4.56 6.67 11.35
CA LYS A 24 3.87 7.95 11.63
C LYS A 24 2.97 8.47 10.52
N GLY A 25 2.54 7.62 9.59
CA GLY A 25 1.42 7.93 8.69
C GLY A 25 0.15 8.23 9.50
N GLN A 26 -0.49 9.36 9.22
CA GLN A 26 -1.68 9.81 9.93
C GLN A 26 -2.95 9.40 9.17
N HIS A 27 -4.05 9.19 9.90
CA HIS A 27 -5.36 8.85 9.31
C HIS A 27 -5.29 7.69 8.30
N VAL A 28 -4.53 6.64 8.64
CA VAL A 28 -4.37 5.47 7.77
C VAL A 28 -5.71 4.77 7.62
N VAL A 29 -6.23 4.72 6.40
CA VAL A 29 -7.48 4.04 6.06
C VAL A 29 -7.26 3.06 4.92
N VAL A 30 -7.92 1.91 5.01
CA VAL A 30 -7.98 0.90 3.95
C VAL A 30 -9.38 0.96 3.35
N LEU A 31 -9.47 1.15 2.04
CA LEU A 31 -10.72 1.10 1.27
C LEU A 31 -10.78 -0.22 0.51
N ASP A 32 -11.87 -0.96 0.68
CA ASP A 32 -12.18 -2.16 -0.11
C ASP A 32 -12.97 -1.75 -1.36
N LEU A 33 -12.40 -2.02 -2.52
CA LEU A 33 -12.88 -1.59 -3.84
C LEU A 33 -13.31 -2.77 -4.72
N ARG A 34 -13.23 -4.01 -4.22
CA ARG A 34 -13.52 -5.25 -4.97
C ARG A 34 -14.93 -5.26 -5.57
N ALA A 35 -15.87 -4.56 -4.94
CA ALA A 35 -17.25 -4.42 -5.42
C ALA A 35 -17.44 -3.33 -6.48
N LEU A 36 -16.47 -2.42 -6.66
CA LEU A 36 -16.60 -1.22 -7.48
C LEU A 36 -15.85 -1.29 -8.81
N ASN A 37 -14.74 -2.04 -8.86
CA ASN A 37 -13.94 -2.18 -10.08
C ASN A 37 -13.15 -3.50 -10.07
N SER A 38 -12.67 -3.92 -11.25
CA SER A 38 -11.93 -5.18 -11.43
C SER A 38 -10.42 -5.01 -11.58
N TRP A 39 -9.88 -3.80 -11.40
CA TRP A 39 -8.46 -3.51 -11.67
C TRP A 39 -7.67 -3.23 -10.39
N THR A 40 -8.34 -2.93 -9.28
CA THR A 40 -7.73 -2.77 -7.96
C THR A 40 -8.69 -3.16 -6.85
N ASP A 41 -8.21 -3.99 -5.93
CA ASP A 41 -9.00 -4.51 -4.82
C ASP A 41 -9.00 -3.57 -3.61
N PHE A 42 -7.88 -2.89 -3.34
CA PHE A 42 -7.71 -2.07 -2.15
C PHE A 42 -6.94 -0.78 -2.40
N PHE A 43 -7.35 0.29 -1.73
CA PHE A 43 -6.52 1.48 -1.54
C PHE A 43 -6.14 1.64 -0.08
N ILE A 44 -4.89 2.05 0.16
CA ILE A 44 -4.44 2.52 1.47
C ILE A 44 -4.15 4.02 1.33
N ILE A 45 -4.85 4.83 2.13
CA ILE A 45 -4.70 6.29 2.13
C ILE A 45 -4.15 6.70 3.49
N SER A 46 -3.16 7.59 3.49
CA SER A 46 -2.56 8.15 4.70
C SER A 46 -2.15 9.60 4.45
N THR A 47 -2.18 10.41 5.49
CA THR A 47 -1.65 11.78 5.51
C THR A 47 -0.22 11.79 6.02
N VAL A 48 0.63 12.60 5.39
CA VAL A 48 2.01 12.86 5.81
C VAL A 48 2.18 14.35 6.08
N THR A 49 3.08 14.68 7.01
CA THR A 49 3.25 16.05 7.52
C THR A 49 4.22 16.90 6.71
N SER A 50 5.05 16.29 5.87
CA SER A 50 6.02 16.99 5.02
C SER A 50 6.51 16.11 3.87
N SER A 51 7.20 16.70 2.90
CA SER A 51 7.85 15.98 1.81
C SER A 51 8.97 15.05 2.31
N THR A 52 9.74 15.46 3.32
CA THR A 52 10.76 14.60 3.94
C THR A 52 10.14 13.40 4.62
N HIS A 53 9.03 13.59 5.34
CA HIS A 53 8.28 12.49 5.95
C HIS A 53 7.74 11.54 4.87
N GLN A 54 7.16 12.07 3.80
CA GLN A 54 6.71 11.28 2.65
C GLN A 54 7.84 10.41 2.07
N GLN A 55 9.04 10.96 1.88
CA GLN A 55 10.18 10.24 1.31
C GLN A 55 10.65 9.10 2.24
N GLY A 56 10.74 9.37 3.54
CA GLY A 56 11.07 8.35 4.55
C GLY A 56 10.04 7.23 4.57
N LEU A 57 8.75 7.58 4.60
CA LEU A 57 7.66 6.60 4.57
C LEU A 57 7.67 5.77 3.27
N GLN A 58 7.90 6.43 2.13
CA GLN A 58 8.01 5.74 0.84
C GLN A 58 9.14 4.71 0.82
N ARG A 59 10.25 4.96 1.53
CA ARG A 59 11.33 3.99 1.66
C ARG A 59 10.87 2.72 2.39
N HIS A 60 10.20 2.86 3.54
CA HIS A 60 9.67 1.72 4.29
C HIS A 60 8.62 0.93 3.51
N ILE A 61 7.76 1.62 2.75
CA ILE A 61 6.80 0.97 1.84
C ILE A 61 7.52 0.14 0.77
N LYS A 62 8.62 0.65 0.20
CA LYS A 62 9.42 -0.07 -0.80
C LYS A 62 10.13 -1.28 -0.20
N GLU A 63 10.69 -1.14 1.01
CA GLU A 63 11.32 -2.24 1.75
C GLU A 63 10.29 -3.36 2.02
N PHE A 64 9.11 -3.02 2.54
CA PHE A 64 8.01 -3.96 2.73
C PHE A 64 7.60 -4.67 1.43
N ALA A 65 7.49 -3.94 0.32
CA ALA A 65 7.14 -4.51 -0.98
C ALA A 65 8.21 -5.51 -1.46
N GLN A 66 9.50 -5.21 -1.28
CA GLN A 66 10.57 -6.15 -1.61
C GLN A 66 10.52 -7.42 -0.77
N GLU A 67 10.33 -7.30 0.55
CA GLU A 67 10.22 -8.43 1.48
C GLU A 67 9.00 -9.29 1.20
N SER A 68 7.89 -8.67 0.77
CA SER A 68 6.64 -9.36 0.44
C SER A 68 6.61 -9.88 -1.01
N HIS A 69 7.69 -9.70 -1.78
CA HIS A 69 7.78 -10.04 -3.20
C HIS A 69 6.69 -9.39 -4.07
N ILE A 70 6.37 -8.13 -3.78
CA ILE A 70 5.39 -7.32 -4.51
C ILE A 70 6.12 -6.41 -5.49
N ASP A 71 5.82 -6.57 -6.78
CA ASP A 71 6.36 -5.71 -7.81
C ASP A 71 5.70 -4.34 -7.80
N ILE A 72 6.50 -3.29 -7.65
CA ILE A 72 6.00 -1.91 -7.68
C ILE A 72 5.81 -1.50 -9.14
N LEU A 73 4.55 -1.31 -9.54
CA LEU A 73 4.20 -0.74 -10.83
C LEU A 73 4.70 0.71 -10.92
N ARG A 74 5.67 0.96 -11.79
CA ARG A 74 6.19 2.31 -12.02
C ARG A 74 5.20 3.09 -12.87
N ARG A 75 4.82 4.28 -12.42
CA ARG A 75 4.14 5.26 -13.27
C ARG A 75 5.03 5.56 -14.47
N GLN A 76 4.58 5.23 -15.69
CA GLN A 76 5.21 5.79 -16.88
C GLN A 76 5.04 7.30 -16.81
N ARG A 77 6.14 8.01 -16.57
CA ARG A 77 6.16 9.45 -16.67
C ARG A 77 5.91 9.76 -18.14
N LYS A 78 4.80 10.40 -18.49
CA LYS A 78 4.72 11.06 -19.81
C LYS A 78 5.95 11.98 -19.86
N ALA A 79 6.83 11.72 -20.83
CA ALA A 79 7.89 12.66 -21.17
C ALA A 79 7.21 14.01 -21.49
N PRO A 80 7.86 15.15 -21.14
CA PRO A 80 7.32 16.47 -21.42
C PRO A 80 7.02 16.68 -22.91
#